data_AF-A0A1G2ZRR9-F1
#
_entry.id   AF-A0A1G2ZRR9-F1
#
_cell.length_a   1.000
_cell.length_b   1.000
_cell.length_c   1.000
_cell.angle_alpha   90.00
_cell.angle_beta   90.00
_cell.angle_gamma   90.00
#
_symmetry.space_group_name_H-M   'P 1'
#
loop_
_entity.id
_entity.type
_entity.pdbx_description
1 polymer ?
#
loop_
_entity_poly.entity_id
_entity_poly.type
_entity_poly.pdbx_seq_one_letter_code
_entity_poly.pdbx_strand_id
1 'polypeptide(L)'
;MVTAVLLVASVARADLPAAYDLRDDGYVTSVKSQLGGTCWTHGSMAAMESNLLRSGNWAAYVGEGIETDTQPNLAEYHLDWWNGFNWHNNDDTEPAQQPRNGLEVHQGGDYRVTSAYVSRGEGAVSCAAANDGTEYDDNWYYTVPARDGTNYNKYYARDIEWYSVGADLSSIDTVKNAIYNEGAIGTCMYWGGGFYNGGTHYQPTTDLRDPNHSIAIVGWDDNRPTQAPQDGAWLCKNSWGSSWGDDGYFWISYYDKHAGQHPEMGAVSFRNVELNAYTRTYYHDLHGWRDTMTDVTTAMNAFTAVSDDRLEAVGFYTATDDVDFTVKIYDAFDGSTLSDELALKSGTIAATGYHTVDLDSLVTLAEGDDFYVVLELSDGGQAFDRTSDVPVLLGAPAVTDYSIVSDADPGESFYLDETTWMDLHDLYWYGSDVGREVTGSANFCIKAFAVELVEYRPGDTDFDGDVDFEDFNVLANNYTGYGGFGKAWGDGDFDHDGDVDFADFNNLANHYTGSLKAASVPEPSALVLLSVAALGLLAFAWRRRRHCPAWTVIFSASPRWSWNGRNDTA
;
A
#
# COMPACT_ATOMS: atom_id res chain seq x y z
N MET A 1 42.03 29.88 -3.73
CA MET A 1 41.88 28.55 -4.36
C MET A 1 42.30 27.51 -3.35
N VAL A 2 41.33 26.88 -2.70
CA VAL A 2 41.54 25.66 -1.91
C VAL A 2 40.83 24.59 -2.71
N THR A 3 41.58 23.66 -3.30
CA THR A 3 41.01 22.59 -4.11
C THR A 3 40.44 21.54 -3.17
N ALA A 4 39.11 21.42 -3.11
CA ALA A 4 38.48 20.29 -2.45
C ALA A 4 38.81 19.03 -3.24
N VAL A 5 39.42 18.04 -2.59
CA VAL A 5 39.63 16.72 -3.17
C VAL A 5 38.36 15.93 -2.93
N LEU A 6 37.58 15.69 -3.98
CA LEU A 6 36.45 14.77 -3.93
C LEU A 6 36.99 13.36 -3.63
N LEU A 7 36.71 12.85 -2.44
CA LEU A 7 36.92 11.45 -2.10
C LEU A 7 35.73 10.66 -2.65
N VAL A 8 35.84 10.21 -3.90
CA VAL A 8 34.92 9.21 -4.45
C VAL A 8 35.14 7.93 -3.65
N ALA A 9 34.20 7.60 -2.77
CA ALA A 9 34.18 6.32 -2.10
C ALA A 9 33.82 5.24 -3.12
N SER A 10 34.83 4.54 -3.63
CA SER A 10 34.61 3.34 -4.44
C SER A 10 33.91 2.29 -3.59
N VAL A 11 32.60 2.13 -3.76
CA VAL A 11 31.86 1.01 -3.19
C VAL A 11 32.50 -0.26 -3.75
N ALA A 12 33.06 -1.09 -2.87
CA ALA A 12 33.59 -2.37 -3.27
C ALA A 12 32.41 -3.26 -3.67
N ARG A 13 32.19 -3.43 -4.97
CA ARG A 13 31.25 -4.41 -5.54
C ARG A 13 31.58 -5.76 -4.91
N ALA A 14 30.68 -6.28 -4.11
CA ALA A 14 30.82 -7.64 -3.58
C ALA A 14 30.84 -8.60 -4.77
N ASP A 15 31.74 -9.58 -4.75
CA ASP A 15 31.72 -10.65 -5.74
C ASP A 15 30.43 -11.45 -5.52
N LEU A 16 29.43 -11.22 -6.39
CA LEU A 16 28.15 -11.94 -6.37
C LEU A 16 28.41 -13.45 -6.51
N PRO A 17 27.68 -14.31 -5.79
CA PRO A 17 27.84 -15.74 -5.93
C PRO A 17 27.40 -16.21 -7.33
N ALA A 18 28.05 -17.25 -7.84
CA ALA A 18 27.72 -17.81 -9.16
C ALA A 18 26.31 -18.45 -9.21
N ALA A 19 25.69 -18.71 -8.06
CA ALA A 19 24.29 -19.07 -7.93
C ALA A 19 23.73 -18.49 -6.62
N TYR A 20 22.45 -18.12 -6.63
CA TYR A 20 21.73 -17.58 -5.48
C TYR A 20 20.24 -17.98 -5.55
N ASP A 21 19.61 -18.18 -4.40
CA ASP A 21 18.21 -18.59 -4.29
C ASP A 21 17.59 -17.94 -3.05
N LEU A 22 16.67 -16.98 -3.25
CA LEU A 22 16.01 -16.28 -2.14
C LEU A 22 15.18 -17.23 -1.24
N ARG A 23 14.87 -18.44 -1.71
CA ARG A 23 14.12 -19.46 -0.92
C ARG A 23 14.98 -20.03 0.21
N ASP A 24 16.29 -20.17 0.01
CA ASP A 24 17.21 -20.67 1.04
C ASP A 24 17.32 -19.72 2.24
N ASP A 25 17.18 -18.41 2.00
CA ASP A 25 17.18 -17.37 3.03
C ASP A 25 15.76 -17.07 3.59
N GLY A 26 14.70 -17.63 3.00
CA GLY A 26 13.31 -17.41 3.43
C GLY A 26 12.65 -16.12 2.92
N TYR A 27 13.20 -15.47 1.89
CA TYR A 27 12.69 -14.22 1.32
C TYR A 27 11.68 -14.42 0.17
N VAL A 28 11.03 -15.57 0.09
CA VAL A 28 10.04 -15.90 -0.95
C VAL A 28 8.80 -16.52 -0.30
N THR A 29 7.65 -15.88 -0.50
CA THR A 29 6.34 -16.37 -0.09
C THR A 29 5.89 -17.59 -0.91
N SER A 30 4.91 -18.34 -0.40
CA SER A 30 4.29 -19.46 -1.11
C SER A 30 3.84 -19.12 -2.53
N VAL A 31 3.90 -20.09 -3.44
CA VAL A 31 3.37 -19.97 -4.81
C VAL A 31 1.84 -19.88 -4.81
N LYS A 32 1.31 -18.94 -5.60
CA LYS A 32 -0.12 -18.72 -5.84
C LYS A 32 -0.57 -19.33 -7.18
N SER A 33 -1.87 -19.41 -7.39
CA SER A 33 -2.55 -20.02 -8.54
C SER A 33 -3.54 -19.03 -9.16
N GLN A 34 -3.04 -18.20 -10.08
CA GLN A 34 -3.79 -17.15 -10.73
C GLN A 34 -5.03 -17.67 -11.46
N LEU A 35 -6.03 -16.81 -11.57
CA LEU A 35 -7.13 -16.95 -12.53
C LEU A 35 -7.09 -15.82 -13.55
N GLY A 36 -7.42 -16.12 -14.81
CA GLY A 36 -7.36 -15.15 -15.91
C GLY A 36 -5.93 -14.73 -16.29
N GLY A 37 -5.82 -13.62 -17.00
CA GLY A 37 -4.57 -12.95 -17.41
C GLY A 37 -3.92 -12.10 -16.31
N THR A 38 -4.13 -12.43 -15.04
CA THR A 38 -3.67 -11.66 -13.86
C THR A 38 -2.21 -11.92 -13.46
N CYS A 39 -1.41 -12.53 -14.33
CA CYS A 39 0.00 -12.85 -14.03
C CYS A 39 0.86 -11.63 -13.64
N TRP A 40 0.53 -10.44 -14.16
CA TRP A 40 1.23 -9.20 -13.85
C TRP A 40 1.01 -8.74 -12.39
N THR A 41 -0.19 -8.91 -11.85
CA THR A 41 -0.48 -8.59 -10.44
C THR A 41 0.27 -9.57 -9.54
N HIS A 42 0.24 -10.87 -9.84
CA HIS A 42 0.98 -11.90 -9.10
C HIS A 42 2.51 -11.69 -9.16
N GLY A 43 3.05 -11.29 -10.31
CA GLY A 43 4.47 -10.94 -10.45
C GLY A 43 4.85 -9.70 -9.64
N SER A 44 3.96 -8.71 -9.58
CA SER A 44 4.14 -7.48 -8.79
C SER A 44 4.08 -7.77 -7.28
N MET A 45 3.05 -8.49 -6.83
CA MET A 45 2.90 -8.87 -5.42
C MET A 45 4.07 -9.75 -4.98
N ALA A 46 4.46 -10.78 -5.74
CA ALA A 46 5.61 -11.61 -5.39
C ALA A 46 6.93 -10.84 -5.25
N ALA A 47 7.13 -9.74 -5.99
CA ALA A 47 8.26 -8.85 -5.83
C ALA A 47 8.16 -8.01 -4.53
N MET A 48 7.02 -7.34 -4.31
CA MET A 48 6.77 -6.54 -3.11
C MET A 48 6.80 -7.36 -1.81
N GLU A 49 6.19 -8.55 -1.81
CA GLU A 49 6.24 -9.51 -0.70
C GLU A 49 7.68 -9.95 -0.38
N SER A 50 8.50 -10.17 -1.41
CA SER A 50 9.90 -10.51 -1.23
C SER A 50 10.71 -9.35 -0.64
N ASN A 51 10.44 -8.11 -1.09
CA ASN A 51 11.04 -6.91 -0.48
C ASN A 51 10.63 -6.74 0.98
N LEU A 52 9.34 -6.91 1.31
CA LEU A 52 8.80 -6.85 2.68
C LEU A 52 9.43 -7.89 3.62
N LEU A 53 9.73 -9.09 3.12
CA LEU A 53 10.49 -10.10 3.85
C LEU A 53 11.98 -9.73 3.98
N ARG A 54 12.58 -9.18 2.92
CA ARG A 54 14.01 -8.86 2.83
C ARG A 54 14.41 -7.65 3.69
N SER A 55 13.60 -6.61 3.73
CA SER A 55 13.76 -5.44 4.60
C SER A 55 13.48 -5.77 6.08
N GLY A 56 12.65 -6.79 6.33
CA GLY A 56 12.14 -7.13 7.65
C GLY A 56 10.88 -6.34 8.03
N ASN A 57 10.38 -5.46 7.15
CA ASN A 57 9.21 -4.61 7.41
C ASN A 57 7.96 -5.45 7.75
N TRP A 58 7.71 -6.58 7.06
CA TRP A 58 6.60 -7.47 7.42
C TRP A 58 6.66 -7.94 8.89
N ALA A 59 7.86 -8.34 9.34
CA ALA A 59 8.04 -8.84 10.70
C ALA A 59 7.90 -7.72 11.76
N ALA A 60 8.18 -6.47 11.40
CA ALA A 60 7.93 -5.32 12.26
C ALA A 60 6.42 -5.11 12.46
N TYR A 61 5.63 -5.06 11.38
CA TYR A 61 4.18 -4.84 11.45
C TYR A 61 3.41 -6.01 12.09
N VAL A 62 3.84 -7.26 11.87
CA VAL A 62 3.34 -8.42 12.65
C VAL A 62 3.67 -8.27 14.15
N GLY A 63 4.84 -7.72 14.48
CA GLY A 63 5.25 -7.43 15.86
C GLY A 63 4.40 -6.34 16.54
N GLU A 64 3.88 -5.40 15.76
CA GLU A 64 2.94 -4.36 16.17
C GLU A 64 1.47 -4.84 16.22
N GLY A 65 1.20 -6.05 15.73
CA GLY A 65 -0.14 -6.66 15.72
C GLY A 65 -1.03 -6.20 14.57
N ILE A 66 -0.46 -5.51 13.57
CA ILE A 66 -1.14 -5.02 12.37
C ILE A 66 -1.48 -6.18 11.42
N GLU A 67 -0.65 -7.23 11.41
CA GLU A 67 -0.77 -8.40 10.55
C GLU A 67 -0.88 -9.72 11.33
N THR A 68 -1.69 -10.64 10.83
CA THR A 68 -1.91 -11.97 11.47
C THR A 68 -1.22 -13.14 10.76
N ASP A 69 -0.76 -12.93 9.52
CA ASP A 69 -0.18 -14.00 8.70
C ASP A 69 1.34 -14.11 8.86
N THR A 70 1.84 -15.35 8.83
CA THR A 70 3.28 -15.64 9.05
C THR A 70 4.20 -15.26 7.89
N GLN A 71 3.62 -14.84 6.76
CA GLN A 71 4.27 -14.33 5.56
C GLN A 71 3.37 -13.25 4.96
N PRO A 72 3.90 -12.31 4.16
CA PRO A 72 3.07 -11.43 3.34
C PRO A 72 2.06 -12.21 2.50
N ASN A 73 0.86 -11.63 2.34
CA ASN A 73 -0.14 -12.09 1.38
C ASN A 73 -0.87 -10.87 0.80
N LEU A 74 -0.31 -10.29 -0.27
CA LEU A 74 -0.83 -9.07 -0.90
C LEU A 74 -1.89 -9.41 -1.96
N ALA A 75 -3.00 -8.69 -1.95
CA ALA A 75 -4.21 -9.01 -2.71
C ALA A 75 -4.09 -8.66 -4.21
N GLU A 76 -3.66 -9.62 -5.03
CA GLU A 76 -3.51 -9.46 -6.49
C GLU A 76 -4.78 -8.91 -7.18
N TYR A 77 -5.95 -9.35 -6.73
CA TYR A 77 -7.22 -8.99 -7.35
C TYR A 77 -7.71 -7.58 -6.99
N HIS A 78 -7.21 -6.94 -5.92
CA HIS A 78 -7.55 -5.53 -5.67
C HIS A 78 -6.92 -4.64 -6.75
N LEU A 79 -5.62 -4.82 -7.01
CA LEU A 79 -4.92 -4.19 -8.14
C LEU A 79 -5.59 -4.49 -9.49
N ASP A 80 -6.04 -5.72 -9.72
CA ASP A 80 -6.73 -6.10 -10.97
C ASP A 80 -8.09 -5.38 -11.17
N TRP A 81 -8.85 -5.13 -10.09
CA TRP A 81 -10.10 -4.36 -10.15
C TRP A 81 -9.88 -2.84 -10.20
N TRP A 82 -8.93 -2.31 -9.42
CA TRP A 82 -8.80 -0.88 -9.11
C TRP A 82 -7.56 -0.21 -9.74
N ASN A 83 -6.98 -0.79 -10.80
CA ASN A 83 -5.79 -0.22 -11.44
C ASN A 83 -6.00 1.12 -12.17
N GLY A 84 -7.22 1.52 -12.52
CA GLY A 84 -7.51 2.75 -13.26
C GLY A 84 -7.52 2.59 -14.78
N PHE A 85 -7.06 1.46 -15.33
CA PHE A 85 -6.89 1.24 -16.77
C PHE A 85 -7.98 0.36 -17.40
N ASN A 86 -9.02 0.01 -16.65
CA ASN A 86 -9.89 -1.13 -16.99
C ASN A 86 -11.37 -0.75 -17.06
N TRP A 87 -12.19 -1.66 -17.63
CA TRP A 87 -13.63 -1.44 -17.87
C TRP A 87 -14.50 -1.29 -16.61
N HIS A 88 -13.94 -1.47 -15.43
CA HIS A 88 -14.59 -1.30 -14.14
C HIS A 88 -14.16 0.00 -13.45
N ASN A 89 -12.87 0.36 -13.55
CA ASN A 89 -12.30 1.55 -12.93
C ASN A 89 -11.35 2.25 -13.90
N ASN A 90 -11.79 3.44 -14.31
CA ASN A 90 -11.02 4.55 -14.86
C ASN A 90 -11.80 5.81 -14.44
N ASP A 91 -11.27 6.58 -13.48
CA ASP A 91 -11.98 7.72 -12.90
C ASP A 91 -12.01 8.95 -13.82
N ASP A 92 -11.12 8.99 -14.82
CA ASP A 92 -11.09 10.00 -15.90
C ASP A 92 -12.20 9.76 -16.95
N THR A 93 -13.12 8.83 -16.66
CA THR A 93 -14.25 8.51 -17.54
C THR A 93 -15.56 8.42 -16.77
N GLU A 94 -16.61 9.01 -17.34
CA GLU A 94 -17.97 8.90 -16.80
C GLU A 94 -18.40 7.41 -16.67
N PRO A 95 -18.80 6.92 -15.46
CA PRO A 95 -19.03 5.50 -15.14
C PRO A 95 -20.12 4.74 -15.95
N ALA A 96 -20.64 5.34 -17.02
CA ALA A 96 -21.73 4.83 -17.84
C ALA A 96 -21.44 4.80 -19.36
N GLN A 97 -20.30 5.30 -19.83
CA GLN A 97 -20.08 5.48 -21.28
C GLN A 97 -19.35 4.29 -21.93
N GLN A 98 -20.10 3.58 -22.78
CA GLN A 98 -19.54 2.86 -23.92
C GLN A 98 -18.95 3.86 -24.94
N PRO A 99 -17.89 3.51 -25.69
CA PRO A 99 -17.25 2.19 -25.75
C PRO A 99 -16.38 1.90 -24.52
N ARG A 100 -16.32 0.61 -24.16
CA ARG A 100 -15.31 0.11 -23.23
C ARG A 100 -13.92 0.42 -23.79
N ASN A 101 -13.09 1.08 -23.00
CA ASN A 101 -11.74 1.51 -23.36
C ASN A 101 -10.72 0.81 -22.44
N GLY A 102 -9.47 0.62 -22.86
CA GLY A 102 -8.48 -0.08 -22.03
C GLY A 102 -8.74 -1.56 -21.76
N LEU A 103 -8.27 -2.02 -20.59
CA LEU A 103 -8.16 -3.42 -20.19
C LEU A 103 -9.53 -4.04 -19.84
N GLU A 104 -9.76 -5.28 -20.31
CA GLU A 104 -10.80 -6.12 -19.71
C GLU A 104 -10.30 -6.61 -18.34
N VAL A 105 -11.14 -6.49 -17.31
CA VAL A 105 -10.77 -6.95 -15.95
C VAL A 105 -10.39 -8.44 -15.98
N HIS A 106 -9.35 -8.80 -15.23
CA HIS A 106 -8.72 -10.12 -15.26
C HIS A 106 -8.01 -10.47 -16.58
N GLN A 107 -7.79 -9.54 -17.53
CA GLN A 107 -7.18 -9.84 -18.84
C GLN A 107 -5.98 -8.93 -19.16
N GLY A 108 -4.88 -9.16 -18.45
CA GLY A 108 -3.60 -8.51 -18.72
C GLY A 108 -3.44 -7.14 -18.06
N GLY A 109 -2.31 -6.51 -18.34
CA GLY A 109 -1.75 -5.36 -17.65
C GLY A 109 -0.22 -5.43 -17.71
N ASP A 110 0.48 -4.50 -17.06
CA ASP A 110 1.94 -4.43 -17.01
C ASP A 110 2.44 -3.78 -15.71
N TYR A 111 3.75 -3.60 -15.56
CA TYR A 111 4.32 -3.03 -14.33
C TYR A 111 4.20 -1.50 -14.23
N ARG A 112 3.90 -0.78 -15.33
CA ARG A 112 3.51 0.65 -15.27
C ARG A 112 2.07 0.80 -14.82
N VAL A 113 1.18 -0.12 -15.20
CA VAL A 113 -0.17 -0.23 -14.63
C VAL A 113 -0.08 -0.46 -13.11
N THR A 114 0.81 -1.34 -12.66
CA THR A 114 1.11 -1.50 -11.22
C THR A 114 1.67 -0.22 -10.60
N SER A 115 2.66 0.44 -11.22
CA SER A 115 3.28 1.63 -10.63
C SER A 115 2.31 2.80 -10.51
N ALA A 116 1.45 3.02 -11.49
CA ALA A 116 0.38 4.03 -11.42
C ALA A 116 -0.57 3.77 -10.23
N TYR A 117 -0.98 2.53 -10.03
CA TYR A 117 -1.82 2.12 -8.89
C TYR A 117 -1.13 2.32 -7.53
N VAL A 118 0.13 1.87 -7.38
CA VAL A 118 0.85 2.01 -6.10
C VAL A 118 1.19 3.48 -5.82
N SER A 119 1.69 4.22 -6.83
CA SER A 119 2.14 5.61 -6.68
C SER A 119 1.04 6.61 -6.34
N ARG A 120 -0.24 6.30 -6.58
CA ARG A 120 -1.37 7.17 -6.23
C ARG A 120 -2.05 6.83 -4.88
N GLY A 121 -1.49 5.89 -4.11
CA GLY A 121 -1.95 5.61 -2.74
C GLY A 121 -3.06 4.55 -2.60
N GLU A 122 -3.45 3.85 -3.67
CA GLU A 122 -4.31 2.65 -3.54
C GLU A 122 -3.60 1.58 -2.69
N GLY A 123 -2.30 1.39 -2.97
CA GLY A 123 -1.39 0.50 -2.24
C GLY A 123 -1.66 -1.00 -2.49
N ALA A 124 -0.62 -1.83 -2.36
CA ALA A 124 -0.79 -3.27 -2.35
C ALA A 124 -1.52 -3.69 -1.05
N VAL A 125 -2.81 -4.00 -1.16
CA VAL A 125 -3.67 -4.29 0.00
C VAL A 125 -3.36 -5.67 0.59
N SER A 126 -3.23 -5.76 1.91
CA SER A 126 -3.37 -7.01 2.68
C SER A 126 -4.59 -6.90 3.59
N CYS A 127 -5.43 -7.95 3.61
CA CYS A 127 -6.44 -8.14 4.65
C CYS A 127 -7.00 -9.58 4.65
N ALA A 128 -7.59 -9.99 5.77
CA ALA A 128 -8.22 -11.30 5.94
C ALA A 128 -9.45 -11.56 5.04
N ALA A 129 -9.93 -10.58 4.27
CA ALA A 129 -11.01 -10.76 3.29
C ALA A 129 -10.50 -11.07 1.87
N ALA A 130 -9.24 -10.74 1.57
CA ALA A 130 -8.58 -11.12 0.32
C ALA A 130 -8.12 -12.59 0.38
N ASN A 131 -7.53 -12.98 1.50
CA ASN A 131 -6.99 -14.32 1.77
C ASN A 131 -8.13 -15.32 2.09
N ASP A 132 -8.25 -16.40 1.31
CA ASP A 132 -9.19 -17.52 1.53
C ASP A 132 -8.54 -18.74 2.22
N GLY A 133 -7.22 -18.69 2.41
CA GLY A 133 -6.39 -19.74 3.00
C GLY A 133 -5.97 -20.83 2.02
N THR A 134 -6.12 -20.61 0.71
CA THR A 134 -5.71 -21.55 -0.35
C THR A 134 -4.54 -21.00 -1.19
N GLU A 135 -4.14 -21.73 -2.23
CA GLU A 135 -3.20 -21.19 -3.22
C GLU A 135 -3.88 -20.25 -4.24
N TYR A 136 -5.20 -20.15 -4.27
CA TYR A 136 -5.94 -19.35 -5.25
C TYR A 136 -6.24 -17.92 -4.78
N ASP A 137 -6.60 -17.74 -3.49
CA ASP A 137 -7.09 -16.47 -2.92
C ASP A 137 -8.12 -15.75 -3.83
N ASP A 138 -8.99 -16.54 -4.47
CA ASP A 138 -9.84 -16.10 -5.60
C ASP A 138 -11.19 -15.47 -5.19
N ASN A 139 -11.40 -15.24 -3.89
CA ASN A 139 -12.58 -14.54 -3.35
C ASN A 139 -12.90 -13.26 -4.16
N TRP A 140 -11.85 -12.49 -4.46
CA TRP A 140 -11.94 -11.21 -5.16
C TRP A 140 -11.83 -11.32 -6.68
N TYR A 141 -11.47 -12.49 -7.24
CA TYR A 141 -11.65 -12.74 -8.67
C TYR A 141 -13.15 -12.78 -9.03
N TYR A 142 -13.97 -13.43 -8.18
CA TYR A 142 -15.41 -13.58 -8.45
C TYR A 142 -16.29 -12.42 -7.92
N THR A 143 -15.78 -11.64 -6.97
CA THR A 143 -16.54 -10.57 -6.30
C THR A 143 -15.68 -9.32 -6.21
N VAL A 144 -16.15 -8.20 -6.78
CA VAL A 144 -15.46 -6.90 -6.67
C VAL A 144 -15.29 -6.53 -5.18
N PRO A 145 -14.05 -6.31 -4.69
CA PRO A 145 -13.83 -5.79 -3.34
C PRO A 145 -14.23 -4.32 -3.24
N ALA A 146 -14.34 -3.79 -2.03
CA ALA A 146 -14.37 -2.34 -1.87
C ALA A 146 -13.02 -1.76 -2.34
N ARG A 147 -13.03 -0.58 -2.97
CA ARG A 147 -11.79 0.12 -3.33
C ARG A 147 -10.99 0.50 -2.08
N ASP A 148 -11.69 0.95 -1.04
CA ASP A 148 -11.10 1.25 0.26
C ASP A 148 -11.88 0.59 1.40
N GLY A 149 -11.20 0.40 2.53
CA GLY A 149 -11.74 -0.23 3.72
C GLY A 149 -10.84 -0.01 4.94
N THR A 150 -11.46 0.29 6.08
CA THR A 150 -10.74 0.55 7.36
C THR A 150 -10.01 -0.65 7.94
N ASN A 151 -10.11 -1.81 7.29
CA ASN A 151 -9.43 -3.06 7.63
C ASN A 151 -8.40 -3.48 6.57
N TYR A 152 -8.01 -2.57 5.67
CA TYR A 152 -6.99 -2.80 4.64
C TYR A 152 -5.65 -2.24 5.10
N ASN A 153 -4.64 -3.11 5.21
CA ASN A 153 -3.26 -2.68 5.34
C ASN A 153 -2.73 -2.39 3.93
N LYS A 154 -2.56 -1.12 3.58
CA LYS A 154 -2.07 -0.70 2.26
C LYS A 154 -0.55 -0.61 2.29
N TYR A 155 0.13 -1.45 1.50
CA TYR A 155 1.58 -1.40 1.35
C TYR A 155 1.98 -0.52 0.16
N TYR A 156 3.01 0.30 0.34
CA TYR A 156 3.49 1.28 -0.62
C TYR A 156 4.94 0.98 -0.98
N ALA A 157 5.22 0.88 -2.28
CA ALA A 157 6.59 0.79 -2.79
C ALA A 157 7.09 2.21 -3.08
N ARG A 158 8.00 2.72 -2.24
CA ARG A 158 8.53 4.08 -2.39
C ARG A 158 9.31 4.26 -3.70
N ASP A 159 9.98 3.21 -4.14
CA ASP A 159 10.76 3.23 -5.37
C ASP A 159 10.43 1.99 -6.22
N ILE A 160 10.25 2.19 -7.53
CA ILE A 160 9.99 1.12 -8.49
C ILE A 160 10.99 1.33 -9.64
N GLU A 161 12.02 0.49 -9.71
CA GLU A 161 13.17 0.67 -10.58
C GLU A 161 13.13 -0.30 -11.77
N TRP A 162 13.33 0.22 -12.97
CA TRP A 162 13.43 -0.55 -14.21
C TRP A 162 14.88 -0.79 -14.58
N TYR A 163 15.22 -2.04 -14.87
CA TYR A 163 16.52 -2.43 -15.41
C TYR A 163 16.36 -3.19 -16.72
N SER A 164 17.42 -3.17 -17.52
CA SER A 164 17.62 -4.15 -18.60
C SER A 164 18.98 -4.79 -18.42
N VAL A 165 19.03 -6.12 -18.57
CA VAL A 165 20.26 -6.92 -18.57
C VAL A 165 21.14 -6.62 -19.78
N GLY A 166 20.53 -6.14 -20.87
CA GLY A 166 21.16 -5.92 -22.16
C GLY A 166 21.36 -7.22 -22.95
N ALA A 167 21.24 -7.15 -24.28
CA ALA A 167 21.31 -8.33 -25.15
C ALA A 167 22.70 -9.03 -25.15
N ASP A 168 23.73 -8.37 -24.64
CA ASP A 168 25.08 -8.89 -24.41
C ASP A 168 25.35 -9.28 -22.94
N LEU A 169 24.34 -9.17 -22.07
CA LEU A 169 24.37 -9.37 -20.62
C LEU A 169 25.27 -8.38 -19.85
N SER A 170 25.62 -7.23 -20.44
CA SER A 170 26.50 -6.23 -19.83
C SER A 170 26.04 -5.71 -18.46
N SER A 171 24.73 -5.66 -18.23
CA SER A 171 24.10 -5.17 -16.98
C SER A 171 23.56 -6.30 -16.09
N ILE A 172 23.88 -7.57 -16.36
CA ILE A 172 23.34 -8.72 -15.61
C ILE A 172 23.60 -8.63 -14.10
N ASP A 173 24.77 -8.15 -13.72
CA ASP A 173 25.16 -8.00 -12.31
C ASP A 173 24.39 -6.86 -11.62
N THR A 174 23.89 -5.85 -12.33
CA THR A 174 23.01 -4.82 -11.76
C THR A 174 21.71 -5.48 -11.31
N VAL A 175 21.12 -6.30 -12.19
CA VAL A 175 19.89 -7.05 -11.92
C VAL A 175 20.09 -8.09 -10.81
N LYS A 176 21.22 -8.81 -10.80
CA LYS A 176 21.58 -9.70 -9.69
C LYS A 176 21.80 -8.96 -8.37
N ASN A 177 22.38 -7.76 -8.37
CA ASN A 177 22.52 -6.95 -7.16
C ASN A 177 21.16 -6.48 -6.63
N ALA A 178 20.20 -6.12 -7.49
CA ALA A 178 18.83 -5.86 -7.07
C ALA A 178 18.22 -7.11 -6.42
N ILE A 179 18.26 -8.27 -7.10
CA ILE A 179 17.74 -9.55 -6.55
C ILE A 179 18.39 -9.88 -5.19
N TYR A 180 19.71 -9.69 -5.08
CA TYR A 180 20.47 -10.05 -3.89
C TYR A 180 20.19 -9.12 -2.70
N ASN A 181 20.03 -7.83 -2.92
CA ASN A 181 19.88 -6.85 -1.82
C ASN A 181 18.41 -6.57 -1.49
N GLU A 182 17.56 -6.45 -2.52
CA GLU A 182 16.20 -5.92 -2.46
C GLU A 182 15.11 -7.01 -2.49
N GLY A 183 15.45 -8.24 -2.86
CA GLY A 183 14.49 -9.34 -3.01
C GLY A 183 14.05 -9.53 -4.47
N ALA A 184 12.99 -10.31 -4.66
CA ALA A 184 12.53 -10.73 -5.98
C ALA A 184 12.12 -9.56 -6.89
N ILE A 185 12.31 -9.72 -8.19
CA ILE A 185 11.98 -8.70 -9.19
C ILE A 185 10.97 -9.25 -10.21
N GLY A 186 10.07 -8.39 -10.68
CA GLY A 186 9.15 -8.71 -11.76
C GLY A 186 9.87 -8.88 -13.10
N THR A 187 9.44 -9.87 -13.89
CA THR A 187 9.86 -10.06 -15.28
C THR A 187 8.70 -10.56 -16.16
N CYS A 188 8.88 -10.50 -17.48
CA CYS A 188 7.95 -11.06 -18.45
C CYS A 188 8.61 -12.12 -19.35
N MET A 189 7.76 -12.93 -19.98
CA MET A 189 8.17 -13.95 -20.93
C MET A 189 7.07 -14.19 -21.96
N TYR A 190 7.42 -14.77 -23.11
CA TYR A 190 6.42 -15.45 -23.94
C TYR A 190 6.32 -16.92 -23.51
N TRP A 191 5.25 -17.28 -22.81
CA TRP A 191 4.89 -18.66 -22.60
C TRP A 191 4.32 -19.31 -23.87
N GLY A 192 5.11 -20.25 -24.41
CA GLY A 192 4.64 -21.24 -25.36
C GLY A 192 5.40 -22.54 -25.17
N GLY A 193 4.69 -23.66 -24.97
CA GLY A 193 5.29 -24.93 -24.55
C GLY A 193 6.37 -25.53 -25.46
N GLY A 194 6.59 -25.00 -26.67
CA GLY A 194 7.74 -25.34 -27.52
C GLY A 194 9.08 -24.74 -27.06
N PHE A 195 9.05 -23.75 -26.17
CA PHE A 195 10.22 -23.09 -25.58
C PHE A 195 10.60 -23.63 -24.19
N TYR A 196 9.78 -24.50 -23.62
CA TYR A 196 10.01 -25.11 -22.31
C TYR A 196 10.51 -26.55 -22.45
N ASN A 197 11.65 -26.86 -21.86
CA ASN A 197 12.25 -28.20 -21.88
C ASN A 197 12.96 -28.49 -20.55
N GLY A 198 12.64 -29.63 -19.93
CA GLY A 198 13.37 -30.11 -18.75
C GLY A 198 13.41 -29.14 -17.55
N GLY A 199 12.36 -28.35 -17.33
CA GLY A 199 12.33 -27.34 -16.26
C GLY A 199 12.94 -25.98 -16.62
N THR A 200 13.33 -25.76 -17.89
CA THR A 200 13.98 -24.53 -18.34
C THR A 200 13.31 -23.95 -19.59
N HIS A 201 13.11 -22.63 -19.61
CA HIS A 201 12.57 -21.86 -20.71
C HIS A 201 13.66 -21.12 -21.49
N TYR A 202 13.49 -21.04 -22.81
CA TYR A 202 14.27 -20.15 -23.67
C TYR A 202 13.51 -19.84 -24.97
N GLN A 203 13.07 -18.60 -25.15
CA GLN A 203 12.65 -18.05 -26.43
C GLN A 203 13.87 -17.38 -27.12
N PRO A 204 14.30 -17.83 -28.31
CA PRO A 204 15.36 -17.16 -29.07
C PRO A 204 14.95 -15.77 -29.55
N THR A 205 15.89 -14.82 -29.58
CA THR A 205 15.70 -13.44 -30.08
C THR A 205 15.24 -13.35 -31.54
N THR A 206 15.37 -14.41 -32.32
CA THR A 206 14.86 -14.51 -33.70
C THR A 206 13.37 -14.80 -33.79
N ASP A 207 12.69 -15.14 -32.68
CA ASP A 207 11.25 -15.36 -32.66
C ASP A 207 10.49 -14.02 -32.57
N LEU A 208 9.44 -13.89 -33.37
CA LEU A 208 8.73 -12.61 -33.54
C LEU A 208 7.63 -12.36 -32.51
N ARG A 209 7.40 -13.27 -31.54
CA ARG A 209 6.32 -13.11 -30.56
C ARG A 209 6.75 -12.32 -29.34
N ASP A 210 5.88 -11.43 -28.90
CA ASP A 210 6.07 -10.55 -27.74
C ASP A 210 5.63 -11.29 -26.46
N PRO A 211 5.93 -10.79 -25.24
CA PRO A 211 5.63 -11.55 -24.03
C PRO A 211 4.12 -11.73 -23.89
N ASN A 212 3.70 -12.79 -23.17
CA ASN A 212 2.28 -13.04 -22.86
C ASN A 212 2.06 -13.59 -21.44
N HIS A 213 3.13 -13.70 -20.64
CA HIS A 213 3.09 -14.12 -19.24
C HIS A 213 4.07 -13.31 -18.39
N SER A 214 3.77 -13.16 -17.10
CA SER A 214 4.57 -12.44 -16.10
C SER A 214 4.81 -13.31 -14.88
N ILE A 215 5.98 -13.14 -14.27
CA ILE A 215 6.54 -13.97 -13.20
C ILE A 215 7.53 -13.14 -12.37
N ALA A 216 8.00 -13.67 -11.23
CA ALA A 216 9.07 -13.05 -10.45
C ALA A 216 10.38 -13.85 -10.55
N ILE A 217 11.52 -13.18 -10.76
CA ILE A 217 12.85 -13.76 -10.63
C ILE A 217 13.22 -13.75 -9.16
N VAL A 218 13.55 -14.92 -8.61
CA VAL A 218 13.88 -15.15 -7.19
C VAL A 218 15.32 -15.65 -6.95
N GLY A 219 16.13 -15.74 -8.00
CA GLY A 219 17.48 -16.27 -7.92
C GLY A 219 18.12 -16.50 -9.29
N TRP A 220 19.30 -17.11 -9.30
CA TRP A 220 20.06 -17.39 -10.52
C TRP A 220 21.08 -18.53 -10.36
N ASP A 221 21.57 -19.07 -11.48
CA ASP A 221 22.71 -19.99 -11.56
C ASP A 221 23.44 -19.79 -12.89
N ASP A 222 24.66 -19.27 -12.82
CA ASP A 222 25.54 -18.97 -13.96
C ASP A 222 26.03 -20.22 -14.70
N ASN A 223 25.96 -21.38 -14.07
CA ASN A 223 26.43 -22.65 -14.64
C ASN A 223 25.27 -23.56 -15.05
N ARG A 224 24.02 -23.08 -15.00
CA ARG A 224 22.85 -23.88 -15.37
C ARG A 224 22.82 -24.12 -16.89
N PRO A 225 22.81 -25.39 -17.34
CA PRO A 225 22.63 -25.70 -18.76
C PRO A 225 21.22 -25.34 -19.24
N THR A 226 21.13 -24.69 -20.40
CA THR A 226 19.86 -24.26 -21.01
C THR A 226 19.75 -24.70 -22.47
N GLN A 227 18.66 -24.37 -23.16
CA GLN A 227 18.55 -24.52 -24.62
C GLN A 227 19.30 -23.42 -25.41
N ALA A 228 19.82 -22.40 -24.73
CA ALA A 228 20.49 -21.25 -25.34
C ALA A 228 21.95 -21.57 -25.73
N PRO A 229 22.66 -20.66 -26.43
CA PRO A 229 24.04 -20.89 -26.86
C PRO A 229 25.07 -21.02 -25.73
N GLN A 230 24.74 -20.57 -24.52
CA GLN A 230 25.59 -20.60 -23.33
C GLN A 230 24.74 -20.95 -22.10
N ASP A 231 25.42 -21.42 -21.05
CA ASP A 231 24.82 -21.70 -19.74
C ASP A 231 24.48 -20.38 -19.02
N GLY A 232 23.66 -20.46 -17.97
CA GLY A 232 23.20 -19.30 -17.20
C GLY A 232 21.69 -19.09 -17.27
N ALA A 233 21.05 -19.03 -16.11
CA ALA A 233 19.60 -18.90 -16.00
C ALA A 233 19.13 -18.23 -14.71
N TRP A 234 18.03 -17.50 -14.82
CA TRP A 234 17.19 -17.02 -13.73
C TRP A 234 16.38 -18.17 -13.13
N LEU A 235 16.28 -18.22 -11.80
CA LEU A 235 15.28 -19.02 -11.09
C LEU A 235 14.03 -18.17 -10.91
N CYS A 236 12.87 -18.69 -11.28
CA CYS A 236 11.62 -17.93 -11.34
C CYS A 236 10.50 -18.58 -10.53
N LYS A 237 9.79 -17.75 -9.74
CA LYS A 237 8.51 -18.07 -9.10
C LYS A 237 7.39 -17.85 -10.11
N ASN A 238 6.58 -18.88 -10.35
CA ASN A 238 5.40 -18.79 -11.20
C ASN A 238 4.13 -18.56 -10.36
N SER A 239 3.00 -18.36 -11.06
CA SER A 239 1.68 -18.10 -10.50
C SER A 239 0.64 -19.13 -10.98
N TRP A 240 1.04 -20.38 -11.22
CA TRP A 240 0.15 -21.48 -11.68
C TRP A 240 -0.02 -22.60 -10.64
N GLY A 241 0.08 -22.24 -9.35
CA GLY A 241 -0.06 -23.14 -8.23
C GLY A 241 1.20 -23.96 -7.95
N SER A 242 1.28 -24.46 -6.72
CA SER A 242 2.41 -25.28 -6.23
C SER A 242 2.57 -26.61 -6.98
N SER A 243 1.50 -27.11 -7.60
CA SER A 243 1.53 -28.38 -8.36
C SER A 243 2.16 -28.31 -9.75
N TRP A 244 2.52 -27.11 -10.23
CA TRP A 244 3.11 -26.90 -11.55
C TRP A 244 4.64 -26.83 -11.50
N GLY A 245 5.34 -27.38 -12.51
CA GLY A 245 6.79 -27.24 -12.63
C GLY A 245 7.56 -27.97 -11.52
N ASP A 246 8.48 -27.25 -10.86
CA ASP A 246 9.29 -27.69 -9.72
C ASP A 246 8.76 -26.97 -8.46
N ASP A 247 7.68 -27.49 -7.86
CA ASP A 247 6.93 -26.89 -6.75
C ASP A 247 6.48 -25.42 -6.98
N GLY A 248 6.06 -25.11 -8.22
CA GLY A 248 5.68 -23.78 -8.68
C GLY A 248 6.83 -22.95 -9.28
N TYR A 249 8.05 -23.48 -9.28
CA TYR A 249 9.24 -22.82 -9.80
C TYR A 249 9.72 -23.43 -11.12
N PHE A 250 10.52 -22.67 -11.85
CA PHE A 250 11.21 -23.09 -13.06
C PHE A 250 12.38 -22.15 -13.36
N TRP A 251 13.10 -22.41 -14.44
CA TRP A 251 14.25 -21.61 -14.85
C TRP A 251 14.05 -20.96 -16.20
N ILE A 252 14.61 -19.77 -16.41
CA ILE A 252 14.64 -19.08 -17.72
C ILE A 252 16.08 -18.72 -18.05
N SER A 253 16.55 -19.04 -19.26
CA SER A 253 17.90 -18.65 -19.68
C SER A 253 18.10 -17.13 -19.65
N TYR A 254 19.29 -16.66 -19.26
CA TYR A 254 19.66 -15.23 -19.36
C TYR A 254 19.55 -14.66 -20.78
N TYR A 255 19.60 -15.53 -21.79
CA TYR A 255 19.54 -15.19 -23.21
C TYR A 255 18.11 -15.19 -23.79
N ASP A 256 17.09 -15.44 -22.98
CA ASP A 256 15.68 -15.37 -23.39
C ASP A 256 15.35 -13.99 -23.98
N LYS A 257 14.49 -13.96 -25.00
CA LYS A 257 14.12 -12.71 -25.72
C LYS A 257 13.60 -11.61 -24.78
N HIS A 258 12.87 -11.97 -23.73
CA HIS A 258 12.13 -11.01 -22.90
C HIS A 258 12.56 -10.98 -21.44
N ALA A 259 12.85 -12.13 -20.83
CA ALA A 259 13.14 -12.20 -19.40
C ALA A 259 14.49 -11.51 -19.06
N GLY A 260 14.44 -10.46 -18.22
CA GLY A 260 15.57 -9.56 -17.97
C GLY A 260 15.84 -8.55 -19.08
N GLN A 261 15.17 -8.63 -20.24
CA GLN A 261 15.56 -7.92 -21.47
C GLN A 261 14.53 -6.89 -21.95
N HIS A 262 13.23 -7.17 -21.80
CA HIS A 262 12.16 -6.29 -22.30
C HIS A 262 12.24 -4.89 -21.67
N PRO A 263 12.17 -3.78 -22.44
CA PRO A 263 12.44 -2.45 -21.91
C PRO A 263 11.48 -2.03 -20.78
N GLU A 264 10.21 -2.45 -20.86
CA GLU A 264 9.16 -2.02 -19.92
C GLU A 264 8.80 -3.09 -18.89
N MET A 265 9.29 -4.32 -19.05
CA MET A 265 8.88 -5.48 -18.25
C MET A 265 9.98 -6.52 -17.99
N GLY A 266 11.22 -6.24 -18.40
CA GLY A 266 12.32 -7.20 -18.38
C GLY A 266 12.83 -7.44 -16.97
N ALA A 267 13.08 -6.39 -16.19
CA ALA A 267 13.44 -6.48 -14.79
C ALA A 267 12.89 -5.24 -14.07
N VAL A 268 11.90 -5.43 -13.20
CA VAL A 268 11.28 -4.34 -12.42
C VAL A 268 11.36 -4.68 -10.93
N SER A 269 12.06 -3.87 -10.17
CA SER A 269 12.24 -4.05 -8.72
C SER A 269 11.33 -3.09 -7.96
N PHE A 270 10.51 -3.63 -7.06
CA PHE A 270 9.70 -2.85 -6.13
C PHE A 270 10.47 -2.79 -4.81
N ARG A 271 10.94 -1.59 -4.44
CA ARG A 271 11.90 -1.37 -3.37
C ARG A 271 11.30 -0.52 -2.26
N ASN A 272 11.93 -0.58 -1.09
CA ASN A 272 11.52 0.17 0.11
C ASN A 272 10.01 0.02 0.38
N VAL A 273 9.51 -1.22 0.29
CA VAL A 273 8.09 -1.50 0.47
C VAL A 273 7.75 -1.44 1.95
N GLU A 274 6.85 -0.54 2.31
CA GLU A 274 6.46 -0.23 3.69
C GLU A 274 4.94 -0.13 3.82
N LEU A 275 4.43 -0.16 5.05
CA LEU A 275 3.03 0.17 5.30
C LEU A 275 2.83 1.67 5.00
N ASN A 276 1.83 2.01 4.19
CA ASN A 276 1.62 3.38 3.75
C ASN A 276 1.26 4.28 4.95
N ALA A 277 2.15 5.21 5.28
CA ALA A 277 1.94 6.20 6.34
C ALA A 277 1.15 7.44 5.87
N TYR A 278 1.03 7.65 4.56
CA TYR A 278 0.35 8.82 3.99
C TYR A 278 -1.17 8.61 3.97
N THR A 279 -1.92 9.52 4.59
CA THR A 279 -3.39 9.51 4.51
C THR A 279 -3.89 10.17 3.23
N ARG A 280 -3.05 10.97 2.55
CA ARG A 280 -3.41 11.64 1.30
C ARG A 280 -2.28 11.63 0.27
N THR A 281 -2.66 11.42 -0.98
CA THR A 281 -1.81 11.64 -2.16
C THR A 281 -2.48 12.65 -3.07
N TYR A 282 -1.81 13.77 -3.34
CA TYR A 282 -2.19 14.74 -4.36
C TYR A 282 -1.55 14.32 -5.69
N TYR A 283 -2.36 14.12 -6.72
CA TYR A 283 -1.92 13.71 -8.05
C TYR A 283 -2.95 14.11 -9.11
N HIS A 284 -2.48 14.29 -10.35
CA HIS A 284 -3.32 14.56 -11.53
C HIS A 284 -3.12 13.52 -12.64
N ASP A 285 -2.18 12.60 -12.45
CA ASP A 285 -1.77 11.53 -13.37
C ASP A 285 -2.34 10.18 -12.90
N LEU A 286 -3.61 9.92 -13.20
CA LEU A 286 -4.31 8.68 -12.80
C LEU A 286 -3.59 7.43 -13.31
N HIS A 287 -3.11 7.47 -14.55
CA HIS A 287 -2.45 6.37 -15.24
C HIS A 287 -0.91 6.45 -15.19
N GLY A 288 -0.36 7.39 -14.41
CA GLY A 288 1.08 7.53 -14.20
C GLY A 288 1.87 7.70 -15.50
N TRP A 289 3.08 7.15 -15.55
CA TRP A 289 3.99 7.36 -16.67
C TRP A 289 3.50 6.68 -17.96
N ARG A 290 2.90 7.46 -18.86
CA ARG A 290 2.44 7.03 -20.19
C ARG A 290 3.37 7.46 -21.33
N ASP A 291 3.98 8.64 -21.21
CA ASP A 291 4.89 9.21 -22.21
C ASP A 291 5.93 10.15 -21.54
N THR A 292 6.91 10.65 -22.28
CA THR A 292 8.01 11.49 -21.76
C THR A 292 8.26 12.73 -22.62
N MET A 293 8.23 13.91 -22.01
CA MET A 293 8.67 15.16 -22.63
C MET A 293 10.19 15.32 -22.52
N THR A 294 10.92 14.72 -23.45
CA THR A 294 12.40 14.68 -23.44
C THR A 294 13.07 16.06 -23.45
N ASP A 295 12.40 17.07 -24.00
CA ASP A 295 12.95 18.42 -24.15
C ASP A 295 12.57 19.35 -22.97
N VAL A 296 11.76 18.88 -22.02
CA VAL A 296 11.34 19.63 -20.82
C VAL A 296 12.13 19.15 -19.61
N THR A 297 12.90 20.05 -19.00
CA THR A 297 13.63 19.79 -17.74
C THR A 297 12.86 20.22 -16.50
N THR A 298 11.98 21.22 -16.62
CA THR A 298 11.28 21.84 -15.49
C THR A 298 9.77 21.80 -15.70
N ALA A 299 9.07 21.12 -14.80
CA ALA A 299 7.63 20.99 -14.78
C ALA A 299 7.07 21.31 -13.38
N MET A 300 5.75 21.51 -13.31
CA MET A 300 5.04 21.86 -12.10
C MET A 300 3.63 21.28 -12.11
N ASN A 301 3.18 20.71 -11.01
CA ASN A 301 1.76 20.48 -10.75
C ASN A 301 1.25 21.49 -9.70
N ALA A 302 0.06 22.02 -9.93
CA ALA A 302 -0.66 22.91 -9.04
C ALA A 302 -1.78 22.15 -8.34
N PHE A 303 -1.88 22.28 -7.02
CA PHE A 303 -2.87 21.58 -6.20
C PHE A 303 -3.57 22.57 -5.27
N THR A 304 -4.78 22.24 -4.84
CA THR A 304 -5.46 22.90 -3.71
C THR A 304 -5.61 21.86 -2.60
N ALA A 305 -5.22 22.22 -1.37
CA ALA A 305 -5.34 21.35 -0.21
C ALA A 305 -6.81 21.07 0.11
N VAL A 306 -7.17 19.82 0.40
CA VAL A 306 -8.57 19.38 0.66
C VAL A 306 -8.85 19.06 2.13
N SER A 307 -7.85 19.23 2.99
CA SER A 307 -7.88 19.17 4.44
C SER A 307 -6.69 19.96 4.99
N ASP A 308 -6.68 20.22 6.29
CA ASP A 308 -5.46 20.65 6.98
C ASP A 308 -4.44 19.50 6.92
N ASP A 309 -3.31 19.73 6.25
CA ASP A 309 -2.38 18.67 5.84
C ASP A 309 -0.93 19.02 6.18
N ARG A 310 -0.12 17.99 6.36
CA ARG A 310 1.34 18.09 6.40
C ARG A 310 1.95 17.32 5.22
N LEU A 311 2.47 18.07 4.25
CA LEU A 311 3.22 17.57 3.11
C LEU A 311 4.59 17.04 3.60
N GLU A 312 4.87 15.77 3.32
CA GLU A 312 6.06 15.07 3.82
C GLU A 312 7.01 14.59 2.71
N ALA A 313 6.47 14.16 1.56
CA ALA A 313 7.27 13.66 0.45
C ALA A 313 6.68 14.03 -0.92
N VAL A 314 7.52 13.92 -1.96
CA VAL A 314 7.13 14.11 -3.36
C VAL A 314 7.53 12.88 -4.17
N GLY A 315 6.60 12.37 -4.98
CA GLY A 315 6.82 11.25 -5.89
C GLY A 315 6.92 11.71 -7.33
N PHE A 316 7.87 11.15 -8.08
CA PHE A 316 8.02 11.42 -9.52
C PHE A 316 8.72 10.27 -10.24
N TYR A 317 8.73 10.33 -11.57
CA TYR A 317 9.44 9.36 -12.40
C TYR A 317 10.70 9.96 -13.04
N THR A 318 11.74 9.16 -13.18
CA THR A 318 12.92 9.43 -14.02
C THR A 318 12.90 8.55 -15.26
N ALA A 319 13.06 9.15 -16.44
CA ALA A 319 13.03 8.43 -17.72
C ALA A 319 14.41 7.88 -18.15
N THR A 320 15.46 8.10 -17.36
CA THR A 320 16.83 7.60 -17.55
C THR A 320 17.52 7.42 -16.19
N ASP A 321 18.63 6.69 -16.20
CA ASP A 321 19.53 6.49 -15.05
C ASP A 321 20.37 7.75 -14.74
N ASP A 322 20.95 7.82 -13.53
CA ASP A 322 21.87 8.87 -13.06
C ASP A 322 21.35 10.33 -13.20
N VAL A 323 20.10 10.60 -12.78
CA VAL A 323 19.45 11.92 -12.88
C VAL A 323 19.59 12.72 -11.59
N ASP A 324 20.17 13.92 -11.66
CA ASP A 324 20.09 14.92 -10.58
C ASP A 324 18.70 15.57 -10.62
N PHE A 325 18.05 15.68 -9.46
CA PHE A 325 16.73 16.29 -9.31
C PHE A 325 16.75 17.48 -8.34
N THR A 326 15.78 18.38 -8.50
CA THR A 326 15.39 19.36 -7.48
C THR A 326 13.88 19.51 -7.44
N VAL A 327 13.30 19.26 -6.27
CA VAL A 327 11.90 19.49 -5.94
C VAL A 327 11.79 20.79 -5.14
N LYS A 328 10.79 21.62 -5.43
CA LYS A 328 10.45 22.82 -4.65
C LYS A 328 8.94 22.93 -4.45
N ILE A 329 8.54 23.42 -3.29
CA ILE A 329 7.14 23.69 -2.94
C ILE A 329 6.97 25.21 -2.82
N TYR A 330 5.96 25.77 -3.48
CA TYR A 330 5.60 27.19 -3.43
C TYR A 330 4.14 27.38 -2.99
N ASP A 331 3.87 28.49 -2.31
CA ASP A 331 2.54 28.89 -1.79
C ASP A 331 1.73 29.72 -2.81
N ALA A 332 2.38 30.29 -3.84
CA ALA A 332 1.73 31.25 -4.73
C ALA A 332 2.25 31.20 -6.17
N PHE A 333 1.32 31.27 -7.13
CA PHE A 333 1.58 31.42 -8.57
C PHE A 333 0.64 32.47 -9.18
N ASP A 334 1.18 33.52 -9.80
CA ASP A 334 0.37 34.59 -10.41
C ASP A 334 0.01 34.35 -11.89
N GLY A 335 0.24 33.13 -12.40
CA GLY A 335 0.17 32.78 -13.82
C GLY A 335 1.45 33.10 -14.60
N SER A 336 2.48 33.67 -13.96
CA SER A 336 3.79 33.96 -14.58
C SER A 336 4.97 33.66 -13.67
N THR A 337 4.82 33.91 -12.36
CA THR A 337 5.89 33.89 -11.36
C THR A 337 5.44 33.10 -10.15
N LEU A 338 6.31 32.20 -9.68
CA LEU A 338 6.16 31.53 -8.40
C LEU A 338 6.77 32.37 -7.29
N SER A 339 6.10 32.46 -6.14
CA SER A 339 6.61 33.12 -4.94
C SER A 339 6.36 32.28 -3.69
N ASP A 340 6.99 32.71 -2.60
CA ASP A 340 6.76 32.14 -1.26
C ASP A 340 7.11 30.64 -1.19
N GLU A 341 8.41 30.36 -1.39
CA GLU A 341 9.00 29.02 -1.31
C GLU A 341 8.88 28.44 0.11
N LEU A 342 8.19 27.30 0.23
CA LEU A 342 7.90 26.61 1.49
C LEU A 342 8.95 25.54 1.81
N ALA A 343 9.40 24.79 0.78
CA ALA A 343 10.41 23.75 0.91
C ALA A 343 11.22 23.55 -0.37
N LEU A 344 12.44 23.01 -0.21
CA LEU A 344 13.34 22.62 -1.30
C LEU A 344 14.02 21.30 -0.93
N LYS A 345 14.12 20.38 -1.89
CA LYS A 345 14.86 19.12 -1.81
C LYS A 345 15.65 18.90 -3.08
N SER A 346 16.91 18.47 -2.98
CA SER A 346 17.72 18.09 -4.15
C SER A 346 18.46 16.77 -3.86
N GLY A 347 18.78 16.03 -4.91
CA GLY A 347 19.54 14.79 -4.83
C GLY A 347 19.81 14.18 -6.20
N THR A 348 20.21 12.91 -6.22
CA THR A 348 20.45 12.13 -7.44
C THR A 348 19.69 10.82 -7.34
N ILE A 349 18.97 10.48 -8.40
CA ILE A 349 18.31 9.19 -8.60
C ILE A 349 19.19 8.34 -9.52
N ALA A 350 19.57 7.14 -9.07
CA ALA A 350 20.53 6.30 -9.79
C ALA A 350 19.91 5.50 -10.95
N ALA A 351 18.63 5.15 -10.88
CA ALA A 351 17.97 4.25 -11.82
C ALA A 351 16.71 4.89 -12.42
N THR A 352 16.39 4.52 -13.65
CA THR A 352 15.12 4.79 -14.33
C THR A 352 13.96 4.19 -13.53
N GLY A 353 12.91 4.95 -13.24
CA GLY A 353 11.77 4.41 -12.50
C GLY A 353 10.86 5.45 -11.86
N TYR A 354 10.12 5.00 -10.85
CA TYR A 354 9.34 5.81 -9.92
C TYR A 354 10.11 5.94 -8.59
N HIS A 355 10.07 7.13 -7.98
CA HIS A 355 10.84 7.45 -6.76
C HIS A 355 10.05 8.35 -5.82
N THR A 356 10.23 8.17 -4.51
CA THR A 356 9.54 8.97 -3.47
C THR A 356 10.53 9.60 -2.50
N VAL A 357 10.71 10.91 -2.61
CA VAL A 357 11.73 11.67 -1.87
C VAL A 357 11.11 12.45 -0.72
N ASP A 358 11.62 12.22 0.51
CA ASP A 358 11.19 12.99 1.67
C ASP A 358 11.69 14.44 1.60
N LEU A 359 10.81 15.38 1.95
CA LEU A 359 11.17 16.79 2.08
C LEU A 359 12.06 17.00 3.31
N ASP A 360 13.12 17.81 3.17
CA ASP A 360 14.00 18.14 4.31
C ASP A 360 13.31 19.08 5.34
N SER A 361 12.19 19.69 4.94
CA SER A 361 11.31 20.52 5.77
C SER A 361 9.86 20.18 5.43
N LEU A 362 9.09 19.77 6.44
CA LEU A 362 7.67 19.45 6.30
C LEU A 362 6.87 20.74 6.06
N VAL A 363 5.91 20.71 5.14
CA VAL A 363 5.07 21.87 4.79
C VAL A 363 3.69 21.67 5.38
N THR A 364 3.16 22.66 6.10
CA THR A 364 1.77 22.66 6.60
C THR A 364 0.91 23.46 5.63
N LEU A 365 -0.23 22.89 5.25
CA LEU A 365 -1.25 23.45 4.37
C LEU A 365 -2.56 23.50 5.14
N ALA A 366 -3.38 24.55 5.00
CA ALA A 366 -4.75 24.56 5.50
C ALA A 366 -5.74 24.12 4.41
N GLU A 367 -6.93 23.64 4.79
CA GLU A 367 -8.00 23.32 3.84
C GLU A 367 -8.30 24.52 2.92
N GLY A 368 -8.13 24.34 1.61
CA GLY A 368 -8.37 25.35 0.59
C GLY A 368 -7.17 26.21 0.20
N ASP A 369 -5.98 26.00 0.79
CA ASP A 369 -4.74 26.65 0.35
C ASP A 369 -4.25 26.04 -0.99
N ASP A 370 -3.86 26.89 -1.93
CA ASP A 370 -3.20 26.47 -3.17
C ASP A 370 -1.70 26.25 -2.94
N PHE A 371 -1.13 25.19 -3.50
CA PHE A 371 0.31 24.92 -3.45
C PHE A 371 0.83 24.32 -4.76
N TYR A 372 2.11 24.56 -5.04
CA TYR A 372 2.73 24.26 -6.33
C TYR A 372 3.98 23.41 -6.15
N VAL A 373 4.01 22.22 -6.75
CA VAL A 373 5.13 21.29 -6.68
C VAL A 373 5.92 21.38 -7.99
N VAL A 374 7.08 22.02 -7.93
CA VAL A 374 8.01 22.16 -9.07
C VAL A 374 9.03 21.04 -9.03
N LEU A 375 9.26 20.40 -10.17
CA LEU A 375 10.30 19.40 -10.38
C LEU A 375 11.26 19.86 -11.50
N GLU A 376 12.54 19.91 -11.17
CA GLU A 376 13.66 20.10 -12.10
C GLU A 376 14.44 18.78 -12.21
N LEU A 377 14.64 18.28 -13.43
CA LEU A 377 15.45 17.09 -13.73
C LEU A 377 16.62 17.46 -14.66
N SER A 378 17.80 16.88 -14.42
CA SER A 378 19.00 17.16 -15.21
C SER A 378 19.05 16.51 -16.59
N ASP A 379 18.34 15.40 -16.78
CA ASP A 379 18.31 14.60 -18.02
C ASP A 379 17.02 13.74 -18.07
N GLY A 380 16.79 13.05 -19.19
CA GLY A 380 15.66 12.15 -19.43
C GLY A 380 14.33 12.85 -19.79
N GLY A 381 14.12 14.05 -19.26
CA GLY A 381 12.89 14.82 -19.45
C GLY A 381 11.76 14.39 -18.51
N GLN A 382 10.62 15.06 -18.62
CA GLN A 382 9.50 14.91 -17.68
C GLN A 382 8.50 13.83 -18.11
N ALA A 383 8.25 12.86 -17.24
CA ALA A 383 7.22 11.84 -17.42
C ALA A 383 5.81 12.44 -17.23
N PHE A 384 4.86 12.03 -18.07
CA PHE A 384 3.47 12.49 -17.99
C PHE A 384 2.47 11.39 -18.32
N ASP A 385 1.26 11.52 -17.76
CA ASP A 385 0.08 10.78 -18.18
C ASP A 385 -0.47 11.44 -19.45
N ARG A 386 -1.00 10.63 -20.37
CA ARG A 386 -1.90 11.07 -21.42
C ARG A 386 -2.79 9.93 -21.89
N THR A 387 -3.96 10.28 -22.48
CA THR A 387 -4.74 9.32 -23.27
C THR A 387 -3.80 8.60 -24.26
N SER A 388 -3.70 7.28 -24.15
CA SER A 388 -2.66 6.48 -24.80
C SER A 388 -3.11 5.04 -25.01
N ASP A 389 -2.57 4.35 -26.01
CA ASP A 389 -2.85 2.93 -26.20
C ASP A 389 -2.00 2.09 -25.24
N VAL A 390 -2.64 1.21 -24.45
CA VAL A 390 -1.97 0.17 -23.67
C VAL A 390 -2.14 -1.15 -24.42
N PRO A 391 -1.19 -1.55 -25.28
CA PRO A 391 -1.27 -2.85 -25.95
C PRO A 391 -1.26 -3.94 -24.89
N VAL A 392 -2.29 -4.81 -24.86
CA VAL A 392 -2.30 -5.90 -23.88
C VAL A 392 -1.25 -6.94 -24.27
N LEU A 393 -0.06 -6.77 -23.70
CA LEU A 393 1.04 -7.73 -23.81
C LEU A 393 0.58 -9.09 -23.26
N LEU A 394 -0.09 -9.10 -22.11
CA LEU A 394 -0.36 -10.32 -21.33
C LEU A 394 -1.75 -10.96 -21.57
N GLY A 395 -2.17 -11.01 -22.84
CA GLY A 395 -3.08 -12.08 -23.31
C GLY A 395 -4.58 -11.79 -23.48
N ALA A 396 -5.05 -10.54 -23.44
CA ALA A 396 -6.47 -10.26 -23.74
C ALA A 396 -6.85 -10.65 -25.19
N PRO A 397 -8.02 -11.29 -25.39
CA PRO A 397 -8.50 -11.61 -26.72
C PRO A 397 -9.14 -10.39 -27.42
N ALA A 398 -8.50 -9.90 -28.48
CA ALA A 398 -9.13 -9.09 -29.53
C ALA A 398 -10.05 -7.94 -29.04
N VAL A 399 -9.55 -7.11 -28.12
CA VAL A 399 -10.22 -5.84 -27.80
C VAL A 399 -10.20 -4.95 -29.04
N THR A 400 -11.29 -4.22 -29.26
CA THR A 400 -11.47 -3.37 -30.45
C THR A 400 -10.86 -1.98 -30.33
N ASP A 401 -10.54 -1.55 -29.10
CA ASP A 401 -9.91 -0.28 -28.76
C ASP A 401 -9.11 -0.49 -27.46
N TYR A 402 -7.78 -0.29 -27.51
CA TYR A 402 -6.88 -0.39 -26.35
C TYR A 402 -6.50 0.99 -25.81
N SER A 403 -7.12 2.06 -26.33
CA SER A 403 -6.96 3.42 -25.82
C SER A 403 -7.43 3.47 -24.38
N ILE A 404 -6.54 3.91 -23.50
CA ILE A 404 -6.83 4.42 -22.17
C ILE A 404 -7.14 5.89 -22.33
N VAL A 405 -8.28 6.33 -21.82
CA VAL A 405 -8.61 7.76 -21.76
C VAL A 405 -8.12 8.28 -20.42
N SER A 406 -7.29 9.31 -20.49
CA SER A 406 -6.94 10.18 -19.36
C SER A 406 -7.54 11.57 -19.59
N ASP A 407 -7.94 12.24 -18.53
CA ASP A 407 -8.53 13.59 -18.52
C ASP A 407 -7.57 14.58 -17.84
N ALA A 408 -7.75 15.88 -18.10
CA ALA A 408 -6.99 16.93 -17.42
C ALA A 408 -7.77 18.24 -17.46
N ASP A 409 -7.73 19.01 -16.37
CA ASP A 409 -8.32 20.35 -16.28
C ASP A 409 -7.27 21.45 -16.55
N PRO A 410 -7.66 22.61 -17.13
CA PRO A 410 -6.76 23.74 -17.32
C PRO A 410 -6.20 24.25 -15.99
N GLY A 411 -4.88 24.42 -15.92
CA GLY A 411 -4.16 24.91 -14.75
C GLY A 411 -3.68 23.85 -13.76
N GLU A 412 -3.84 22.55 -14.05
CA GLU A 412 -3.33 21.46 -13.22
C GLU A 412 -1.82 21.24 -13.36
N SER A 413 -1.32 21.22 -14.61
CA SER A 413 0.07 20.90 -14.95
C SER A 413 0.69 21.94 -15.87
N PHE A 414 1.94 22.34 -15.60
CA PHE A 414 2.68 23.31 -16.40
C PHE A 414 4.11 22.86 -16.68
N TYR A 415 4.67 23.31 -17.80
CA TYR A 415 6.10 23.22 -18.11
C TYR A 415 6.71 24.59 -18.39
N LEU A 416 8.01 24.73 -18.12
CA LEU A 416 8.73 25.99 -18.36
C LEU A 416 9.36 25.99 -19.76
N ASP A 417 8.81 26.79 -20.68
CA ASP A 417 9.40 27.07 -22.00
C ASP A 417 10.17 28.40 -21.98
N GLU A 418 11.50 28.33 -22.07
CA GLU A 418 12.50 29.40 -21.87
C GLU A 418 12.35 30.19 -20.55
N THR A 419 11.30 30.99 -20.42
CA THR A 419 10.96 31.82 -19.26
C THR A 419 9.45 31.94 -19.01
N THR A 420 8.62 31.14 -19.70
CA THR A 420 7.16 31.22 -19.64
C THR A 420 6.60 29.87 -19.20
N TRP A 421 5.73 29.88 -18.20
CA TRP A 421 4.97 28.69 -17.83
C TRP A 421 3.88 28.45 -18.87
N MET A 422 3.92 27.27 -19.50
CA MET A 422 2.98 26.80 -20.50
C MET A 422 2.09 25.75 -19.85
N ASP A 423 0.78 25.91 -19.97
CA ASP A 423 -0.20 24.94 -19.50
C ASP A 423 -0.14 23.67 -20.37
N LEU A 424 0.00 22.51 -19.73
CA LEU A 424 0.10 21.21 -20.41
C LEU A 424 -1.24 20.80 -21.04
N HIS A 425 -2.37 21.23 -20.47
CA HIS A 425 -3.72 20.96 -21.00
C HIS A 425 -3.85 21.38 -22.48
N ASP A 426 -3.29 22.56 -22.81
CA ASP A 426 -3.35 23.18 -24.13
C ASP A 426 -2.46 22.49 -25.18
N LEU A 427 -1.64 21.50 -24.78
CA LEU A 427 -0.79 20.78 -25.73
C LEU A 427 -1.62 19.84 -26.61
N TYR A 428 -1.48 20.04 -27.92
CA TYR A 428 -2.04 19.16 -28.94
C TYR A 428 -1.07 18.03 -29.27
N TRP A 429 -1.54 16.80 -29.24
CA TRP A 429 -0.76 15.67 -29.71
C TRP A 429 -1.46 14.92 -30.85
N TYR A 430 -0.63 14.44 -31.78
CA TYR A 430 -1.02 13.55 -32.88
C TYR A 430 -0.24 12.25 -32.73
N GLY A 431 -0.68 11.41 -31.78
CA GLY A 431 -0.02 10.16 -31.45
C GLY A 431 -0.21 9.12 -32.57
N SER A 432 0.88 8.47 -32.97
CA SER A 432 0.84 7.27 -33.84
C SER A 432 -0.02 6.15 -33.24
N ASP A 433 -0.07 6.12 -31.92
CA ASP A 433 -0.53 5.02 -31.09
C ASP A 433 -2.06 5.02 -31.04
N VAL A 434 -2.63 6.21 -30.81
CA VAL A 434 -4.07 6.48 -30.66
C VAL A 434 -4.75 6.92 -31.97
N GLY A 435 -3.97 7.27 -33.00
CA GLY A 435 -4.44 7.51 -34.37
C GLY A 435 -5.38 8.71 -34.57
N ARG A 436 -5.57 9.55 -33.55
CA ARG A 436 -6.46 10.73 -33.55
C ARG A 436 -5.81 11.91 -32.82
N GLU A 437 -6.30 13.11 -33.10
CA GLU A 437 -5.99 14.33 -32.33
C GLU A 437 -6.69 14.26 -30.97
N VAL A 438 -5.95 14.60 -29.90
CA VAL A 438 -6.47 14.80 -28.54
C VAL A 438 -5.69 15.96 -27.89
N THR A 439 -6.33 16.59 -26.91
CA THR A 439 -5.94 17.78 -26.14
C THR A 439 -6.73 17.73 -24.82
N GLY A 440 -6.28 18.40 -23.74
CA GLY A 440 -6.94 18.31 -22.43
C GLY A 440 -7.01 16.88 -21.90
N SER A 441 -5.85 16.24 -21.78
CA SER A 441 -5.74 14.84 -21.33
C SER A 441 -4.41 14.52 -20.68
N ALA A 442 -3.59 15.53 -20.37
CA ALA A 442 -2.18 15.36 -20.08
C ALA A 442 -1.79 16.08 -18.80
N ASN A 443 -1.20 15.33 -17.87
CA ASN A 443 -0.76 15.82 -16.56
C ASN A 443 0.62 15.24 -16.22
N PHE A 444 1.53 16.03 -15.64
CA PHE A 444 2.86 15.52 -15.29
C PHE A 444 2.78 14.55 -14.12
N CYS A 445 3.67 13.55 -14.12
CA CYS A 445 3.74 12.53 -13.08
C CYS A 445 4.48 13.04 -11.84
N ILE A 446 3.94 14.10 -11.22
CA ILE A 446 4.43 14.74 -10.00
C ILE A 446 3.32 14.60 -8.95
N LYS A 447 3.64 13.91 -7.85
CA LYS A 447 2.70 13.61 -6.76
C LYS A 447 3.20 14.19 -5.44
N ALA A 448 2.30 14.67 -4.60
CA ALA A 448 2.60 15.15 -3.24
C ALA A 448 1.95 14.25 -2.19
N PHE A 449 2.74 13.80 -1.21
CA PHE A 449 2.30 12.88 -0.16
C PHE A 449 2.18 13.60 1.16
N ALA A 450 1.00 13.51 1.78
CA ALA A 450 0.68 14.20 3.01
C ALA A 450 0.08 13.28 4.07
N VAL A 451 0.25 13.71 5.32
CA VAL A 451 -0.48 13.20 6.47
C VAL A 451 -1.46 14.29 6.89
N GLU A 452 -2.74 13.94 6.96
CA GLU A 452 -3.82 14.82 7.40
C GLU A 452 -3.55 15.23 8.86
N LEU A 453 -3.48 16.53 9.09
CA LEU A 453 -3.36 17.11 10.41
C LEU A 453 -4.74 17.10 11.05
N VAL A 454 -5.08 15.97 11.68
CA VAL A 454 -6.17 15.94 12.64
C VAL A 454 -5.84 16.99 13.71
N GLU A 455 -6.56 18.12 13.71
CA GLU A 455 -6.45 19.14 14.77
C GLU A 455 -6.60 18.40 16.10
N TYR A 456 -5.57 18.45 16.93
CA TYR A 456 -5.52 17.88 18.26
C TYR A 456 -6.69 18.39 19.12
N ARG A 457 -7.85 17.71 19.07
CA ARG A 457 -9.06 18.08 19.80
C ARG A 457 -8.85 17.81 21.28
N PRO A 458 -8.78 18.81 22.19
CA PRO A 458 -8.29 18.57 23.55
C PRO A 458 -9.20 17.61 24.33
N GLY A 459 -8.81 16.35 24.43
CA GLY A 459 -9.67 15.26 24.92
C GLY A 459 -9.66 14.00 24.06
N ASP A 460 -9.44 14.13 22.75
CA ASP A 460 -9.38 13.05 21.76
C ASP A 460 -7.98 12.41 21.81
N THR A 461 -7.89 11.16 22.24
CA THR A 461 -6.63 10.42 22.46
C THR A 461 -6.33 9.38 21.40
N ASP A 462 -7.36 8.84 20.74
CA ASP A 462 -7.23 7.82 19.70
C ASP A 462 -7.44 8.36 18.27
N PHE A 463 -7.71 9.67 18.15
CA PHE A 463 -7.81 10.44 16.92
C PHE A 463 -8.98 10.05 16.03
N ASP A 464 -10.05 9.47 16.61
CA ASP A 464 -11.27 9.10 15.88
C ASP A 464 -12.15 10.32 15.49
N GLY A 465 -11.83 11.49 16.04
CA GLY A 465 -12.50 12.75 15.75
C GLY A 465 -13.75 13.00 16.60
N ASP A 466 -13.95 12.27 17.69
CA ASP A 466 -14.87 12.60 18.78
C ASP A 466 -14.12 12.65 20.15
N VAL A 467 -14.81 12.71 21.28
CA VAL A 467 -14.24 12.77 22.64
C VAL A 467 -15.20 12.03 23.57
N ASP A 468 -14.91 10.77 23.89
CA ASP A 468 -15.85 9.91 24.59
C ASP A 468 -15.26 9.14 25.80
N PHE A 469 -15.89 8.02 26.16
CA PHE A 469 -15.48 7.22 27.29
C PHE A 469 -14.18 6.45 27.02
N GLU A 470 -13.88 6.17 25.76
CA GLU A 470 -12.71 5.43 25.33
C GLU A 470 -11.46 6.30 25.59
N ASP A 471 -11.50 7.59 25.27
CA ASP A 471 -10.46 8.57 25.64
C ASP A 471 -10.26 8.73 27.13
N PHE A 472 -11.38 8.80 27.86
CA PHE A 472 -11.32 8.90 29.31
C PHE A 472 -10.58 7.68 29.90
N ASN A 473 -10.71 6.49 29.30
CA ASN A 473 -9.95 5.33 29.73
C ASN A 473 -8.46 5.46 29.41
N VAL A 474 -8.07 6.02 28.25
CA VAL A 474 -6.66 6.25 27.90
C VAL A 474 -6.00 7.20 28.90
N LEU A 475 -6.60 8.36 29.14
CA LEU A 475 -6.12 9.32 30.15
C LEU A 475 -6.09 8.69 31.55
N ALA A 476 -7.15 8.01 31.97
CA ALA A 476 -7.25 7.46 33.33
C ALA A 476 -6.24 6.32 33.58
N ASN A 477 -5.86 5.55 32.56
CA ASN A 477 -4.83 4.52 32.65
C ASN A 477 -3.41 5.10 32.68
N ASN A 478 -3.22 6.30 32.14
CA ASN A 478 -1.92 6.97 32.02
C ASN A 478 -1.66 8.06 33.06
N TYR A 479 -2.68 8.43 33.84
CA TYR A 479 -2.61 9.45 34.90
C TYR A 479 -1.37 9.32 35.79
N THR A 480 -0.45 10.27 35.67
CA THR A 480 0.74 10.39 36.52
C THR A 480 0.50 11.29 37.72
N GLY A 481 -0.32 12.33 37.54
CA GLY A 481 -0.44 13.47 38.43
C GLY A 481 0.78 14.40 38.38
N TYR A 482 0.57 15.62 38.87
CA TYR A 482 1.53 16.73 38.90
C TYR A 482 2.99 16.36 39.19
N GLY A 483 3.88 16.68 38.25
CA GLY A 483 5.31 16.39 38.27
C GLY A 483 5.65 14.99 37.74
N GLY A 484 4.77 14.36 36.96
CA GLY A 484 5.16 13.30 36.03
C GLY A 484 6.01 13.86 34.88
N PHE A 485 6.56 12.99 34.04
CA PHE A 485 7.29 13.39 32.83
C PHE A 485 7.26 12.26 31.80
N GLY A 486 7.26 12.62 30.52
CA GLY A 486 7.37 11.67 29.41
C GLY A 486 6.03 11.06 28.99
N LYS A 487 4.93 11.80 29.20
CA LYS A 487 3.65 11.57 28.55
C LYS A 487 3.54 12.37 27.25
N ALA A 488 2.60 11.96 26.40
CA ALA A 488 2.29 12.58 25.13
C ALA A 488 0.77 12.65 24.93
N TRP A 489 0.31 13.30 23.86
CA TRP A 489 -1.13 13.50 23.61
C TRP A 489 -1.95 12.20 23.61
N GLY A 490 -1.46 11.14 22.95
CA GLY A 490 -2.10 9.81 22.97
C GLY A 490 -1.99 9.06 24.31
N ASP A 491 -1.31 9.61 25.31
CA ASP A 491 -1.42 9.19 26.71
C ASP A 491 -2.47 10.01 27.49
N GLY A 492 -3.02 11.07 26.90
CA GLY A 492 -3.88 12.05 27.56
C GLY A 492 -3.15 13.27 28.14
N ASP A 493 -1.95 13.64 27.66
CA ASP A 493 -1.29 14.93 27.97
C ASP A 493 -1.76 15.97 26.93
N PHE A 494 -2.76 16.76 27.31
CA PHE A 494 -3.50 17.68 26.42
C PHE A 494 -3.08 19.14 26.56
N ASP A 495 -2.23 19.50 27.53
CA ASP A 495 -1.62 20.84 27.61
C ASP A 495 -0.09 20.86 27.37
N HIS A 496 0.49 19.69 27.09
CA HIS A 496 1.88 19.46 26.71
C HIS A 496 2.90 19.84 27.79
N ASP A 497 2.54 19.76 29.07
CA ASP A 497 3.49 19.96 30.18
C ASP A 497 4.37 18.72 30.48
N GLY A 498 4.01 17.57 29.89
CA GLY A 498 4.73 16.31 29.94
C GLY A 498 4.22 15.32 30.98
N ASP A 499 3.18 15.68 31.74
CA ASP A 499 2.48 14.81 32.67
C ASP A 499 0.98 14.64 32.30
N VAL A 500 0.27 13.77 33.03
CA VAL A 500 -1.17 13.58 32.85
C VAL A 500 -1.82 13.78 34.20
N ASP A 501 -2.46 14.93 34.40
CA ASP A 501 -3.10 15.30 35.66
C ASP A 501 -4.56 15.80 35.55
N PHE A 502 -4.95 16.67 36.47
CA PHE A 502 -6.28 17.25 36.52
C PHE A 502 -6.49 18.35 35.46
N ALA A 503 -5.43 18.97 34.94
CA ALA A 503 -5.50 19.90 33.82
C ALA A 503 -6.01 19.19 32.56
N ASP A 504 -5.44 18.02 32.24
CA ASP A 504 -5.85 17.19 31.11
C ASP A 504 -7.24 16.63 31.26
N PHE A 505 -7.59 16.13 32.46
CA PHE A 505 -8.95 15.70 32.72
C PHE A 505 -9.96 16.85 32.50
N ASN A 506 -9.58 18.10 32.82
CA ASN A 506 -10.38 19.27 32.52
C ASN A 506 -10.44 19.55 31.01
N ASN A 507 -9.35 19.38 30.25
CA ASN A 507 -9.36 19.52 28.79
C ASN A 507 -10.35 18.54 28.16
N LEU A 508 -10.23 17.25 28.47
CA LEU A 508 -11.16 16.20 28.02
C LEU A 508 -12.61 16.49 28.43
N ALA A 509 -12.85 16.79 29.71
CA ALA A 509 -14.20 17.03 30.22
C ALA A 509 -14.88 18.28 29.62
N ASN A 510 -14.11 19.25 29.09
CA ASN A 510 -14.65 20.42 28.41
C ASN A 510 -15.04 20.16 26.95
N HIS A 511 -14.47 19.12 26.31
CA HIS A 511 -14.72 18.78 24.91
C HIS A 511 -15.54 17.51 24.71
N TYR A 512 -15.77 16.72 25.77
CA TYR A 512 -16.55 15.47 25.78
C TYR A 512 -17.85 15.54 24.95
N THR A 513 -17.83 14.93 23.76
CA THR A 513 -18.95 14.82 22.81
C THR A 513 -19.81 13.59 23.06
N GLY A 514 -19.28 12.61 23.79
CA GLY A 514 -19.87 11.30 24.04
C GLY A 514 -21.36 11.34 24.42
N SER A 515 -22.21 10.98 23.47
CA SER A 515 -23.61 10.65 23.76
C SER A 515 -23.65 9.41 24.65
N LEU A 516 -24.47 9.44 25.72
CA LEU A 516 -24.73 8.26 26.56
C LEU A 516 -25.36 7.12 25.74
N LYS A 517 -24.55 6.31 25.05
CA LYS A 517 -24.88 4.92 24.73
C LYS A 517 -25.15 4.26 26.08
N ALA A 518 -26.43 4.09 26.40
CA ALA A 518 -26.85 3.36 27.57
C ALA A 518 -26.45 1.89 27.38
N ALA A 519 -25.20 1.58 27.74
CA ALA A 519 -24.75 0.21 27.91
C ALA A 519 -25.78 -0.48 28.81
N SER A 520 -26.41 -1.52 28.29
CA SER A 520 -27.35 -2.33 29.03
C SER A 520 -26.57 -3.11 30.08
N VAL A 521 -26.29 -2.45 31.21
CA VAL A 521 -25.74 -3.07 32.42
C VAL A 521 -26.56 -4.32 32.66
N PRO A 522 -25.96 -5.53 32.59
CA PRO A 522 -26.71 -6.74 32.87
C PRO A 522 -27.21 -6.63 34.31
N GLU A 523 -28.53 -6.50 34.48
CA GLU A 523 -29.10 -6.40 35.82
C GLU A 523 -28.55 -7.58 36.65
N PRO A 524 -27.97 -7.34 37.84
CA PRO A 524 -27.54 -8.43 38.70
C PRO A 524 -28.78 -9.24 39.04
N SER A 525 -28.92 -10.38 38.35
CA SER A 525 -30.21 -11.06 38.18
C SER A 525 -30.99 -11.10 39.49
N ALA A 526 -32.28 -10.76 39.45
CA ALA A 526 -33.10 -10.63 40.65
C ALA A 526 -33.09 -11.89 41.55
N LEU A 527 -32.69 -13.05 40.99
CA LEU A 527 -32.35 -14.29 41.68
C LEU A 527 -31.24 -14.16 42.76
N VAL A 528 -30.21 -13.34 42.58
CA VAL A 528 -29.15 -13.12 43.57
C VAL A 528 -29.68 -12.32 44.77
N LEU A 529 -30.44 -11.25 44.52
CA LEU A 529 -31.08 -10.49 45.58
C LEU A 529 -32.20 -11.29 46.29
N LEU A 530 -32.97 -12.10 45.55
CA LEU A 530 -33.97 -13.00 46.13
C LEU A 530 -33.36 -14.14 46.97
N SER A 531 -32.23 -14.70 46.55
CA SER A 531 -31.55 -15.76 47.32
C SER A 531 -30.86 -15.21 48.59
N VAL A 532 -30.26 -14.02 48.54
CA VAL A 532 -29.76 -13.31 49.72
C VAL A 532 -30.90 -12.93 50.67
N ALA A 533 -32.04 -12.45 50.16
CA ALA A 533 -33.23 -12.16 50.97
C ALA A 533 -33.83 -13.42 51.62
N ALA A 534 -33.90 -14.54 50.90
CA ALA A 534 -34.39 -15.82 51.41
C ALA A 534 -33.49 -16.38 52.52
N LEU A 535 -32.17 -16.32 52.35
CA LEU A 535 -31.19 -16.71 53.38
C LEU A 535 -31.27 -15.78 54.61
N GLY A 536 -31.45 -14.47 54.40
CA GLY A 536 -31.68 -13.50 55.47
C GLY A 536 -32.93 -13.79 56.31
N LEU A 537 -34.05 -14.12 55.66
CA LEU A 537 -35.31 -14.47 56.33
C LEU A 537 -35.22 -15.78 57.13
N LEU A 538 -34.53 -16.80 56.60
CA LEU A 538 -34.27 -18.06 57.32
C LEU A 538 -33.37 -17.83 58.55
N ALA A 539 -32.32 -17.01 58.42
CA ALA A 539 -31.46 -16.65 59.54
C ALA A 539 -32.23 -15.87 60.63
N PHE A 540 -33.13 -14.95 60.26
CA PHE A 540 -33.95 -14.19 61.19
C PHE A 540 -34.97 -15.07 61.94
N ALA A 541 -35.58 -16.03 61.25
CA ALA A 541 -36.48 -17.01 61.84
C ALA A 541 -35.76 -17.96 62.83
N TRP A 542 -34.51 -18.33 62.56
CA TRP A 542 -33.70 -19.16 63.46
C TRP A 542 -33.25 -18.38 64.70
N ARG A 543 -32.87 -17.11 64.54
CA ARG A 543 -32.36 -16.25 65.63
C ARG A 543 -33.45 -15.88 66.65
N ARG A 544 -34.72 -15.78 66.25
CA ARG A 544 -35.87 -15.55 67.16
C ARG A 544 -36.22 -16.74 68.08
N ARG A 545 -35.67 -17.95 67.86
CA ARG A 545 -35.95 -19.13 68.70
C ARG A 545 -34.98 -19.34 69.88
N ARG A 546 -34.05 -18.42 70.15
CA ARG A 546 -32.98 -18.61 71.17
C ARG A 546 -33.00 -17.63 72.36
N HIS A 547 -33.99 -16.75 72.49
CA HIS A 547 -34.12 -15.85 73.65
C HIS A 547 -35.54 -15.82 74.24
N CYS A 548 -35.77 -16.63 75.26
CA CYS A 548 -36.86 -16.50 76.24
C CYS A 548 -36.34 -16.94 77.62
N PRO A 549 -36.21 -16.05 78.61
CA PRO A 549 -36.04 -16.43 80.01
C PRO A 549 -37.41 -16.73 80.66
N ALA A 550 -37.42 -17.59 81.67
CA ALA A 550 -38.63 -18.25 82.16
C ALA A 550 -39.43 -17.46 83.22
N TRP A 551 -40.75 -17.70 83.25
CA TRP A 551 -41.64 -17.52 84.41
C TRP A 551 -42.67 -18.67 84.49
N THR A 552 -43.06 -19.05 85.71
CA THR A 552 -43.95 -20.17 86.08
C THR A 552 -45.27 -19.61 86.68
N VAL A 553 -46.44 -20.25 86.78
CA VAL A 553 -46.94 -21.66 86.70
C VAL A 553 -48.39 -21.60 86.09
N ILE A 554 -49.03 -22.64 85.53
CA ILE A 554 -50.00 -23.61 86.17
C ILE A 554 -50.58 -24.53 85.04
N PHE A 555 -51.11 -25.70 85.44
CA PHE A 555 -51.93 -26.69 84.69
C PHE A 555 -53.10 -26.13 83.83
N SER A 556 -53.50 -26.72 82.69
CA SER A 556 -54.29 -27.97 82.63
C SER A 556 -54.36 -28.67 81.23
N ALA A 557 -54.98 -29.85 81.18
CA ALA A 557 -54.82 -30.94 80.18
C ALA A 557 -55.48 -30.79 78.78
N SER A 558 -54.77 -31.28 77.74
CA SER A 558 -55.13 -32.31 76.69
C SER A 558 -56.51 -32.30 75.94
N PRO A 559 -56.74 -33.04 74.81
CA PRO A 559 -55.83 -33.85 73.96
C PRO A 559 -56.07 -33.86 72.39
N ARG A 560 -55.07 -34.39 71.63
CA ARG A 560 -55.17 -35.37 70.50
C ARG A 560 -55.55 -35.04 69.00
N TRP A 561 -54.80 -35.74 68.12
CA TRP A 561 -55.08 -36.24 66.73
C TRP A 561 -54.99 -35.26 65.53
N SER A 562 -54.77 -35.69 64.26
CA SER A 562 -53.80 -36.65 63.64
C SER A 562 -53.98 -36.72 62.09
N TRP A 563 -52.92 -37.14 61.37
CA TRP A 563 -52.93 -37.92 60.10
C TRP A 563 -52.95 -37.24 58.70
N ASN A 564 -51.96 -37.63 57.87
CA ASN A 564 -51.91 -37.90 56.41
C ASN A 564 -52.60 -36.99 55.36
N GLY A 565 -52.07 -36.81 54.13
CA GLY A 565 -50.95 -37.44 53.42
C GLY A 565 -51.17 -37.46 51.89
N ARG A 566 -50.15 -37.95 51.15
CA ARG A 566 -50.15 -38.40 49.73
C ARG A 566 -50.26 -37.34 48.61
N ASN A 567 -49.27 -37.29 47.68
CA ASN A 567 -49.21 -37.92 46.33
C ASN A 567 -49.96 -37.08 45.27
N ASP A 568 -49.65 -37.07 43.96
CA ASP A 568 -48.60 -37.70 43.12
C ASP A 568 -48.59 -36.96 41.76
N THR A 569 -47.50 -37.09 40.98
CA THR A 569 -47.46 -36.98 39.48
C THR A 569 -47.87 -35.65 38.80
N ALA A 570 -47.37 -35.30 37.60
CA ALA A 570 -46.31 -35.87 36.76
C ALA A 570 -45.57 -34.70 36.06
#